data_AF-A0A7X8SFG5-F1
#
_entry.id   AF-A0A7X8SFG5-F1
#
_cell.length_a   1.000
_cell.length_b   1.000
_cell.length_c   1.000
_cell.angle_alpha   90.00
_cell.angle_beta   90.00
_cell.angle_gamma   90.00
#
_symmetry.space_group_name_H-M   'P 1'
#
loop_
_entity.id
_entity.type
_entity.pdbx_description
1 polymer ?
#
loop_
_entity_poly.entity_id
_entity_poly.type
_entity_poly.pdbx_seq_one_letter_code
_entity_poly.pdbx_strand_id
1 'polypeptide(L)'
;MLKFTFAAAAGLLSLTQLASASSDAAWNALFAKANGTCIGQSRMVSPEASAPVVFDDATGKIAILLREKSGKSKKMVNLICLYDKKSGKASIAEYRWLGQ
;
A
#
# COMPACT_ATOMS: atom_id res chain seq x y z
N MET A 1 -2.74 42.69 32.32
CA MET A 1 -3.54 41.54 31.81
C MET A 1 -3.03 41.00 30.47
N LEU A 2 -2.55 41.85 29.55
CA LEU A 2 -2.05 41.43 28.21
C LEU A 2 -0.84 40.46 28.23
N LYS A 3 0.02 40.52 29.26
CA LYS A 3 1.22 39.65 29.37
C LYS A 3 0.90 38.17 29.65
N PHE A 4 -0.21 37.87 30.33
CA PHE A 4 -0.61 36.49 30.61
C PHE A 4 -1.24 35.81 29.39
N THR A 5 -1.87 36.57 28.49
CA THR A 5 -2.45 36.05 27.25
C THR A 5 -1.39 35.57 26.27
N PHE A 6 -0.23 36.23 26.18
CA PHE A 6 0.88 35.77 25.34
C PHE A 6 1.52 34.47 25.85
N ALA A 7 1.64 34.31 27.18
CA ALA A 7 2.19 33.09 27.77
C ALA A 7 1.27 31.87 27.54
N ALA A 8 -0.05 32.06 27.64
CA ALA A 8 -1.02 31.00 27.36
C ALA A 8 -1.02 30.58 25.89
N ALA A 9 -0.89 31.53 24.96
CA ALA A 9 -0.82 31.24 23.53
C ALA A 9 0.46 30.47 23.13
N ALA A 10 1.60 30.79 23.75
CA ALA A 10 2.86 30.08 23.52
C ALA A 10 2.81 28.62 24.03
N GLY A 11 2.15 28.35 25.16
CA GLY A 11 1.96 27.00 25.69
C GLY A 11 1.04 26.11 24.83
N LEU A 12 0.08 26.70 24.12
CA LEU A 12 -0.80 25.97 23.20
C LEU A 12 -0.10 25.62 21.88
N LEU A 13 0.86 26.41 21.43
CA LEU A 13 1.68 26.13 20.24
C LEU A 13 2.73 25.03 20.48
N SER A 14 3.13 24.76 21.72
CA SER A 14 4.01 23.62 22.04
C SER A 14 3.33 22.24 21.96
N LEU A 15 2.01 22.20 21.72
CA LEU A 15 1.25 20.98 21.48
C LEU A 15 1.09 20.66 19.98
N THR A 16 1.80 21.36 19.09
CA THR A 16 1.81 20.99 17.66
C THR A 16 2.33 19.56 17.55
N GLN A 17 1.41 18.65 17.31
CA GLN A 17 1.70 17.26 17.01
C GLN A 17 2.76 17.26 15.92
N LEU A 18 3.87 16.56 16.17
CA LEU A 18 4.90 16.31 15.16
C LEU A 18 4.17 15.89 13.89
N ALA A 19 4.18 16.77 12.89
CA ALA A 19 3.62 16.47 11.59
C ALA A 19 4.49 15.34 11.04
N SER A 20 4.05 14.10 11.28
CA SER A 20 4.71 12.93 10.73
C SER A 20 4.38 12.94 9.26
N ALA A 21 5.20 13.64 8.48
CA ALA A 21 5.32 13.36 7.06
C ALA A 21 5.50 11.85 6.91
N SER A 22 4.90 11.25 5.89
CA SER A 22 4.98 9.80 5.67
C SER A 22 6.45 9.37 5.71
N SER A 23 6.83 8.60 6.73
CA SER A 23 8.21 8.14 6.88
C SER A 23 8.44 6.92 6.01
N ASP A 24 9.71 6.62 5.70
CA ASP A 24 10.08 5.39 4.99
C ASP A 24 9.57 4.15 5.74
N ALA A 25 9.59 4.17 7.07
CA ALA A 25 9.05 3.10 7.90
C ALA A 25 7.53 2.91 7.68
N ALA A 26 6.77 4.00 7.56
CA ALA A 26 5.33 3.92 7.28
C ALA A 26 5.05 3.35 5.89
N TRP A 27 5.82 3.76 4.88
CA TRP A 27 5.73 3.20 3.53
C TRP A 27 6.10 1.73 3.48
N ASN A 28 7.19 1.33 4.12
CA ASN A 28 7.63 -0.06 4.19
C ASN A 28 6.58 -0.95 4.88
N ALA A 29 5.97 -0.48 5.97
CA ALA A 29 4.89 -1.20 6.65
C ALA A 29 3.65 -1.34 5.76
N LEU A 30 3.28 -0.28 5.02
CA LEU A 30 2.15 -0.31 4.09
C LEU A 30 2.41 -1.28 2.93
N PHE A 31 3.60 -1.26 2.34
CA PHE A 31 3.97 -2.15 1.24
C PHE A 31 4.07 -3.61 1.68
N ALA A 32 4.61 -3.88 2.87
CA ALA A 32 4.62 -5.22 3.45
C ALA A 32 3.18 -5.75 3.62
N LYS A 33 2.27 -4.90 4.12
CA LYS A 33 0.85 -5.26 4.26
C LYS A 33 0.17 -5.50 2.91
N ALA A 34 0.40 -4.63 1.93
CA ALA A 34 -0.15 -4.77 0.59
C ALA A 34 0.34 -6.08 -0.08
N ASN A 35 1.66 -6.31 -0.08
CA ASN A 35 2.26 -7.53 -0.62
C ASN A 35 1.73 -8.78 0.07
N GLY A 36 1.72 -8.81 1.41
CA GLY A 36 1.21 -9.95 2.17
C GLY A 36 -0.27 -10.24 1.89
N THR A 37 -1.09 -9.19 1.78
CA THR A 37 -2.52 -9.35 1.46
C THR A 37 -2.72 -9.89 0.05
N CYS A 38 -2.00 -9.34 -0.94
CA CYS A 38 -2.09 -9.76 -2.34
C CYS A 38 -1.61 -11.21 -2.53
N ILE A 39 -0.48 -11.58 -1.92
CA ILE A 39 0.03 -12.95 -1.96
C ILE A 39 -0.93 -13.92 -1.27
N GLY A 40 -1.44 -13.56 -0.08
CA GLY A 40 -2.39 -14.40 0.65
C GLY A 40 -3.70 -14.63 -0.10
N GLN A 41 -4.18 -13.65 -0.84
CA GLN A 41 -5.42 -13.76 -1.61
C GLN A 41 -5.23 -14.44 -2.99
N SER A 42 -4.03 -14.43 -3.57
CA SER A 42 -3.77 -14.96 -4.92
C SER A 42 -3.89 -16.48 -5.02
N ARG A 43 -3.72 -17.19 -3.89
CA ARG A 43 -3.67 -18.67 -3.80
C ARG A 43 -2.55 -19.29 -4.66
N MET A 44 -1.55 -18.51 -5.02
CA MET A 44 -0.32 -18.98 -5.67
C MET A 44 0.56 -19.68 -4.63
N VAL A 45 1.34 -20.68 -5.04
CA VAL A 45 2.22 -21.45 -4.15
C VAL A 45 3.53 -20.71 -3.90
N SER A 46 4.12 -20.15 -4.95
CA SER A 46 5.38 -19.42 -4.92
C SER A 46 5.35 -18.24 -5.90
N PRO A 47 4.53 -17.20 -5.63
CA PRO A 47 4.43 -16.05 -6.52
C PRO A 47 5.66 -15.15 -6.47
N GLU A 48 6.07 -14.65 -7.63
CA GLU A 48 6.94 -13.48 -7.73
C GLU A 48 6.06 -12.23 -7.71
N ALA A 49 6.36 -11.28 -6.81
CA ALA A 49 5.67 -10.00 -6.72
C ALA A 49 6.53 -8.88 -7.32
N SER A 50 5.89 -7.98 -8.07
CA SER A 50 6.53 -6.74 -8.55
C SER A 50 6.76 -5.75 -7.41
N ALA A 51 7.54 -4.70 -7.70
CA ALA A 51 7.48 -3.50 -6.88
C ALA A 51 6.04 -2.92 -6.84
N PRO A 52 5.62 -2.32 -5.72
CA PRO A 52 4.30 -1.67 -5.63
C PRO A 52 4.21 -0.45 -6.55
N VAL A 53 3.12 -0.34 -7.29
CA VAL A 53 2.75 0.88 -8.04
C VAL A 53 1.78 1.68 -7.19
N VAL A 54 2.23 2.84 -6.71
CA VAL A 54 1.45 3.70 -5.81
C VAL A 54 0.65 4.70 -6.62
N PHE A 55 -0.67 4.67 -6.48
CA PHE A 55 -1.54 5.70 -7.02
C PHE A 55 -1.75 6.81 -5.99
N ASP A 56 -2.12 7.99 -6.49
CA ASP A 56 -2.46 9.16 -5.68
C ASP A 56 -3.56 8.88 -4.65
N ASP A 57 -3.79 9.83 -3.76
CA ASP A 57 -4.76 9.67 -2.68
C ASP A 57 -6.21 9.71 -3.16
N ALA A 58 -6.48 10.33 -4.30
CA ALA A 58 -7.80 10.32 -4.93
C ALA A 58 -8.18 8.89 -5.36
N THR A 59 -7.24 8.16 -5.95
CA THR A 59 -7.40 6.76 -6.33
C THR A 59 -7.35 5.86 -5.09
N GLY A 60 -6.42 6.16 -4.18
CA GLY A 60 -6.29 5.48 -2.90
C GLY A 60 -5.84 4.02 -3.01
N LYS A 61 -5.19 3.63 -4.12
CA LYS A 61 -4.81 2.24 -4.40
C LYS A 61 -3.30 2.04 -4.52
N ILE A 62 -2.87 0.81 -4.27
CA ILE A 62 -1.54 0.28 -4.61
C ILE A 62 -1.77 -0.92 -5.52
N ALA A 63 -1.14 -0.95 -6.69
CA ALA A 63 -1.18 -2.12 -7.58
C ALA A 63 0.10 -2.94 -7.45
N ILE A 64 -0.06 -4.26 -7.40
CA ILE A 64 1.05 -5.22 -7.38
C ILE A 64 0.76 -6.28 -8.44
N LEU A 65 1.73 -6.53 -9.33
CA LEU A 65 1.65 -7.63 -10.28
C LEU A 65 2.27 -8.88 -9.63
N LEU A 66 1.52 -9.97 -9.62
CA LEU A 66 1.96 -11.28 -9.18
C LEU A 66 2.11 -12.19 -10.40
N ARG A 67 3.16 -12.98 -10.45
CA ARG A 67 3.34 -14.00 -11.49
C ARG A 67 3.79 -15.31 -10.88
N GLU A 68 3.25 -16.42 -11.40
CA GLU A 68 3.65 -17.76 -11.02
C GLU A 68 3.59 -18.68 -12.24
N LYS A 69 4.54 -19.60 -12.35
CA LYS A 69 4.42 -20.73 -13.28
C LYS A 69 3.56 -21.81 -12.62
N SER A 70 2.34 -22.00 -13.10
CA SER A 70 1.44 -23.00 -12.53
C SER A 70 2.03 -24.40 -12.66
N GLY A 71 2.20 -25.11 -11.55
CA GLY A 71 2.70 -26.49 -11.56
C GLY A 71 1.78 -27.46 -12.33
N LYS A 72 0.48 -27.16 -12.41
CA LYS A 72 -0.51 -28.00 -13.12
C LYS A 72 -0.47 -27.80 -14.64
N SER A 73 -0.47 -26.56 -15.10
CA SER A 73 -0.58 -26.24 -16.53
C SER A 73 0.74 -25.89 -17.20
N LYS A 74 1.83 -25.73 -16.42
CA LYS A 74 3.13 -25.19 -16.84
C LYS A 74 3.06 -23.79 -17.48
N LYS A 75 1.88 -23.14 -17.50
CA LYS A 75 1.69 -21.79 -18.03
C LYS A 75 2.04 -20.75 -16.98
N MET A 76 2.53 -19.61 -17.43
CA MET A 76 2.66 -18.42 -16.59
C MET A 76 1.27 -17.84 -16.34
N VAL A 77 0.89 -17.73 -15.07
CA VAL A 77 -0.29 -17.02 -14.61
C VAL A 77 0.18 -15.68 -14.09
N ASN A 78 -0.41 -14.59 -14.60
CA ASN A 78 -0.16 -13.25 -14.09
C ASN A 78 -1.46 -12.73 -13.46
N LEU A 79 -1.37 -12.16 -12.28
CA LEU A 79 -2.50 -11.55 -11.58
C LEU A 79 -2.13 -10.12 -11.22
N ILE A 80 -3.06 -9.20 -11.40
CA ILE A 80 -2.96 -7.85 -10.84
C ILE A 80 -3.76 -7.78 -9.55
N CYS A 81 -3.13 -7.28 -8.50
CA CYS A 81 -3.76 -7.03 -7.22
C CYS A 81 -3.89 -5.53 -6.99
N LEU A 82 -5.09 -5.06 -6.65
CA LEU A 82 -5.35 -3.70 -6.22
C LEU A 82 -5.64 -3.69 -4.72
N TYR A 83 -4.71 -3.14 -3.95
CA TYR A 83 -4.84 -2.94 -2.51
C TYR A 83 -5.38 -1.55 -2.22
N ASP A 84 -6.45 -1.46 -1.44
CA ASP A 84 -7.08 -0.20 -1.03
C ASP A 84 -6.43 0.34 0.26
N LYS A 85 -5.78 1.51 0.16
CA LYS A 85 -5.03 2.12 1.27
C LYS A 85 -5.91 2.37 2.50
N LYS A 86 -7.20 2.66 2.31
CA LYS A 86 -8.16 3.04 3.37
C LYS A 86 -8.73 1.84 4.11
N SER A 87 -9.27 0.87 3.37
CA SER A 87 -9.94 -0.31 3.92
C SER A 87 -8.99 -1.47 4.21
N GLY A 88 -7.79 -1.45 3.61
CA GLY A 88 -6.83 -2.54 3.69
C GLY A 88 -7.28 -3.82 2.97
N LYS A 89 -8.31 -3.74 2.13
CA LYS A 89 -8.79 -4.86 1.32
C LYS A 89 -8.02 -4.89 0.00
N ALA A 90 -7.84 -6.10 -0.53
CA ALA A 90 -7.32 -6.30 -1.87
C ALA A 90 -8.38 -6.92 -2.79
N SER A 91 -8.28 -6.60 -4.07
CA SER A 91 -9.03 -7.22 -5.16
C SER A 91 -8.04 -7.73 -6.19
N ILE A 92 -8.24 -8.97 -6.66
CA ILE A 92 -7.32 -9.65 -7.56
C ILE A 92 -8.05 -10.01 -8.85
N ALA A 93 -7.39 -9.78 -9.98
CA ALA A 93 -7.86 -10.16 -11.30
C ALA A 93 -6.72 -10.75 -12.13
N GLU A 94 -7.06 -11.62 -13.09
CA GLU A 94 -6.08 -12.13 -14.05
C GLU A 94 -5.60 -11.00 -14.97
N TYR A 95 -4.29 -10.87 -15.07
CA TYR A 95 -3.64 -9.92 -15.96
C TYR A 95 -3.27 -10.64 -17.27
N ARG A 96 -4.03 -10.34 -18.34
CA ARG A 96 -3.85 -10.98 -19.65
C ARG A 96 -3.07 -10.04 -20.56
N TRP A 97 -1.93 -10.52 -21.06
CA TRP A 97 -1.17 -9.82 -22.08
C TRP A 97 -1.87 -9.95 -23.42
N LEU A 98 -2.00 -8.83 -24.14
CA LEU A 98 -2.45 -8.87 -25.54
C LEU A 98 -1.22 -9.18 -26.41
N GLY A 99 -1.25 -10.30 -27.13
CA GLY A 99 -0.16 -10.71 -28.05
C GLY A 99 0.82 -11.77 -27.53
N GLN A 100 0.47 -12.48 -26.45
CA GLN A 100 1.09 -13.76 -26.07
C GLN A 100 0.25 -14.95 -26.51
#